data_AF-A0A7U7ERG5-F1
#
_entry.id   AF-A0A7U7ERG5-F1
#
_cell.length_a   1.000
_cell.length_b   1.000
_cell.length_c   1.000
_cell.angle_alpha   90.00
_cell.angle_beta   90.00
_cell.angle_gamma   90.00
#
_symmetry.space_group_name_H-M   'P 1'
#
loop_
_entity.id
_entity.type
_entity.pdbx_description
1 polymer ?
#
loop_
_entity_poly.entity_id
_entity_poly.type
_entity_poly.pdbx_seq_one_letter_code
_entity_poly.pdbx_strand_id
1 'polypeptide(L)' 'MSDYQITLHRDEILLANLTVSPARYVEMVALLRERFPQSEGFSLHIQRRRELRRVLEQSPEGLRLLGIVYSHEEVPGHA' A
#
# COMPACT_ATOMS: atom_id res chain seq x y z
N MET A 1 -8.94 -5.36 -5.83
CA MET A 1 -8.90 -5.22 -4.35
C MET A 1 -7.52 -4.68 -4.01
N SER A 2 -7.44 -3.58 -3.27
CA SER A 2 -6.18 -2.85 -3.06
C SER A 2 -5.45 -3.34 -1.82
N ASP A 3 -4.32 -4.03 -1.99
CA ASP A 3 -3.48 -4.45 -0.86
C ASP A 3 -2.62 -3.30 -0.32
N TYR A 4 -2.25 -3.40 0.96
CA TYR A 4 -1.24 -2.56 1.59
C TYR A 4 0.13 -3.22 1.45
N GLN A 5 1.16 -2.40 1.30
CA GLN A 5 2.54 -2.79 1.35
C GLN A 5 3.17 -2.12 2.57
N ILE A 6 3.69 -2.92 3.50
CA ILE A 6 4.36 -2.45 4.71
C ILE A 6 5.84 -2.81 4.57
N THR A 7 6.70 -1.80 4.65
CA THR A 7 8.14 -1.95 4.55
C THR A 7 8.76 -1.67 5.92
N LEU A 8 9.48 -2.64 6.46
CA LEU A 8 10.18 -2.54 7.74
C LEU A 8 11.66 -2.24 7.50
N HIS A 9 12.17 -1.20 8.14
CA HIS A 9 13.59 -0.89 8.19
C HIS A 9 14.10 -0.85 9.62
N ARG A 10 15.42 -0.94 9.77
CA ARG A 10 16.16 -0.59 10.97
C ARG A 10 17.38 0.22 10.58
N ASP A 11 17.55 1.41 11.13
CA ASP A 11 18.69 2.29 10.84
C ASP A 11 18.94 2.42 9.32
N GLU A 12 17.88 2.72 8.55
CA GLU A 12 17.85 2.80 7.07
C GLU A 12 18.05 1.47 6.30
N ILE A 13 18.30 0.35 6.99
CA ILE A 13 18.45 -0.96 6.35
C ILE A 13 17.07 -1.60 6.18
N LEU A 14 16.72 -1.94 4.93
CA LEU A 14 15.52 -2.70 4.61
C LEU A 14 15.61 -4.13 5.19
N LEU A 15 14.70 -4.47 6.09
CA LEU A 15 14.62 -5.79 6.69
C LEU A 15 13.55 -6.67 6.03
N ALA A 16 12.36 -6.10 5.77
CA ALA A 16 11.24 -6.87 5.24
C ALA A 16 10.26 -6.01 4.45
N ASN A 17 9.53 -6.67 3.55
CA ASN A 17 8.41 -6.10 2.82
C ASN A 17 7.22 -7.06 2.88
N LEU A 18 6.08 -6.58 3.38
CA LEU A 18 4.88 -7.37 3.62
C LEU A 18 3.74 -6.84 2.75
N THR A 19 3.09 -7.73 2.02
CA THR A 19 1.79 -7.43 1.37
C THR A 19 0.68 -7.86 2.31
N VAL A 20 -0.19 -6.93 2.69
CA VAL A 20 -1.23 -7.11 3.71
C VAL A 20 -2.58 -6.72 3.13
N SER A 21 -3.56 -7.61 3.24
CA SER A 21 -4.91 -7.30 2.79
C SER A 21 -5.55 -6.21 3.67
N PRO A 22 -6.48 -5.40 3.13
CA PRO A 22 -7.14 -4.33 3.89
C PRO A 22 -7.80 -4.81 5.19
N ALA A 23 -8.36 -6.02 5.19
CA ALA A 23 -9.05 -6.58 6.35
C ALA A 23 -8.12 -6.82 7.55
N ARG A 24 -6.81 -6.98 7.32
CA ARG A 24 -5.80 -7.25 8.36
C ARG A 24 -4.87 -6.08 8.63
N TYR A 25 -5.03 -4.97 7.89
CA TYR A 25 -4.11 -3.83 7.93
C TYR A 25 -3.94 -3.27 9.34
N VAL A 26 -5.06 -2.94 10.01
CA VAL A 26 -5.05 -2.26 11.32
C VAL A 26 -4.36 -3.14 12.37
N GLU A 27 -4.75 -4.40 12.44
CA GLU A 27 -4.18 -5.36 13.40
C GLU A 27 -2.68 -5.60 13.13
N MET A 28 -2.31 -5.78 11.86
CA MET A 28 -0.91 -6.01 11.50
C MET A 28 -0.02 -4.82 11.84
N VAL A 29 -0.46 -3.59 11.56
CA VAL A 29 0.31 -2.39 11.90
C VAL A 29 0.47 -2.24 13.41
N ALA A 30 -0.57 -2.52 14.19
CA ALA A 30 -0.49 -2.46 15.66
C ALA A 30 0.54 -3.47 16.19
N LEU A 31 0.46 -4.74 15.75
CA LEU A 31 1.40 -5.79 16.15
C LEU A 31 2.85 -5.47 15.73
N LEU A 32 3.05 -4.91 14.54
CA LEU A 32 4.38 -4.53 14.07
C LEU A 32 4.96 -3.36 14.87
N ARG A 33 4.16 -2.36 15.22
CA ARG A 33 4.63 -1.23 16.04
C ARG A 33 4.97 -1.63 17.46
N GLU A 34 4.23 -2.57 18.03
CA GLU A 34 4.52 -3.12 19.35
C GLU A 34 5.85 -3.90 19.35
N ARG A 35 6.09 -4.73 18.32
CA ARG A 35 7.28 -5.59 18.23
C ARG A 35 8.53 -4.88 17.70
N PHE A 36 8.36 -3.82 16.92
CA PHE A 36 9.44 -3.08 16.27
C PHE A 36 9.31 -1.59 16.60
N PRO A 37 9.62 -1.19 17.85
CA PRO A 37 9.43 0.17 18.30
C PRO A 37 10.45 1.13 17.69
N GLN A 38 10.03 2.37 17.42
CA GLN A 38 10.92 3.42 16.86
C GLN A 38 12.08 3.77 17.77
N SER A 39 11.91 3.65 19.09
CA SER A 39 12.97 3.87 20.09
C SER A 39 14.15 2.92 19.93
N GLU A 40 13.99 1.79 19.23
CA GLU A 40 15.04 0.82 18.94
C GLU A 40 15.61 0.95 17.52
N GLY A 41 15.26 2.03 16.82
CA GLY A 41 15.75 2.33 15.46
C GLY A 41 14.93 1.70 14.34
N PHE A 42 13.78 1.10 14.64
CA PHE A 42 12.88 0.53 13.62
C PHE A 42 11.97 1.60 12.99
N SER A 43 11.73 1.48 11.69
CA SER A 43 10.75 2.31 10.98
C SER A 43 9.85 1.46 10.09
N LEU A 44 8.57 1.88 10.00
CA LEU A 44 7.57 1.25 9.14
C LEU A 44 7.11 2.27 8.09
N HIS A 45 7.27 1.92 6.81
CA HIS A 45 6.74 2.69 5.68
C HIS A 45 5.56 1.95 5.08
N ILE A 46 4.41 2.62 5.01
CA ILE A 46 3.15 2.02 4.61
C ILE A 46 2.67 2.66 3.32
N GLN A 47 2.48 1.84 2.31
CA GLN A 47 1.96 2.24 1.01
C GLN A 47 0.68 1.47 0.73
N ARG A 48 -0.36 2.14 0.26
CA ARG A 48 -1.58 1.50 -0.23
C ARG A 48 -1.48 1.35 -1.74
N ARG A 49 -1.59 0.12 -2.25
CA ARG A 49 -1.66 -0.13 -3.69
C ARG A 49 -3.08 0.16 -4.17
N ARG A 50 -3.36 1.39 -4.62
CA ARG A 50 -4.64 1.71 -5.26
C ARG A 50 -4.59 1.29 -6.72
N GLU A 51 -5.45 0.36 -7.08
CA GLU A 51 -5.66 0.02 -8.49
C GLU A 51 -6.62 1.05 -9.09
N LEU A 52 -6.17 1.88 -10.03
CA LEU A 52 -7.08 2.75 -10.76
C LEU A 52 -6.53 3.23 -12.11
N ARG A 53 -7.03 2.63 -13.21
CA ARG A 53 -7.41 3.36 -14.44
C ARG A 53 -8.54 2.63 -15.15
N ARG A 54 -9.22 3.38 -16.00
CA ARG A 54 -10.16 2.92 -17.02
C ARG A 54 -9.75 3.63 -18.31
N VAL A 55 -9.32 2.89 -19.32
CA VAL A 55 -9.08 3.43 -20.65
C VAL A 55 -10.41 3.41 -21.38
N LEU A 56 -10.93 4.55 -21.83
CA LEU A 56 -12.13 4.63 -22.65
C LEU A 56 -11.73 4.99 -24.08
N GLU A 57 -12.19 4.20 -25.04
CA GLU A 57 -12.20 4.50 -26.46
C GLU A 57 -13.57 5.08 -26.81
N GLN A 58 -13.58 6.22 -27.49
CA GLN A 58 -14.80 6.82 -28.03
C GLN A 58 -14.72 6.78 -29.55
N SER A 59 -15.64 6.05 -30.18
CA SER A 59 -15.79 5.97 -31.64
C SER A 59 -17.20 6.43 -32.06
N PRO A 60 -17.46 6.63 -33.37
CA PRO A 60 -18.80 6.96 -33.87
C PRO A 60 -19.86 5.92 -33.51
N GLU A 61 -19.46 4.66 -33.29
CA GLU A 61 -20.34 3.58 -32.86
C GLU A 61 -20.62 3.55 -31.34
N GLY A 62 -19.87 4.32 -30.52
CA GLY A 62 -20.12 4.46 -29.09
C GLY A 62 -18.87 4.51 -28.19
N LEU A 63 -19.07 4.26 -26.89
CA LEU A 63 -18.01 4.24 -25.86
C LEU A 63 -17.60 2.79 -25.54
N ARG A 64 -16.30 2.50 -25.51
CA ARG A 64 -15.72 1.17 -25.19
C ARG A 64 -14.61 1.26 -24.14
N LEU A 65 -14.52 0.33 -23.20
CA LEU A 65 -13.46 0.28 -22.17
C LEU A 65 -12.29 -0.62 -22.60
N LEU A 66 -11.04 -0.11 -22.59
CA LEU A 66 -9.83 -0.76 -23.10
C LEU A 66 -8.80 -1.26 -22.04
N GLY A 67 -8.78 -0.80 -20.77
CA GLY A 67 -7.77 -1.29 -19.80
C GLY A 67 -7.67 -0.58 -18.43
N ILE A 68 -6.89 -1.17 -17.49
CA ILE A 68 -6.71 -0.75 -16.08
C ILE A 68 -5.21 -0.52 -15.74
N VAL A 69 -4.88 0.49 -14.91
CA VAL A 69 -3.52 0.82 -14.44
C VAL A 69 -3.51 0.96 -12.92
N TYR A 70 -2.37 0.70 -12.27
CA TYR A 70 -2.22 0.68 -10.81
C TYR A 70 -1.32 1.84 -10.33
N SER A 71 -1.61 2.41 -9.15
CA SER A 71 -0.86 3.50 -8.51
C SER A 71 -0.64 3.24 -7.01
N HIS A 72 0.51 3.64 -6.46
CA HIS A 72 0.82 3.50 -5.03
C HIS A 72 0.67 4.85 -4.33
N GLU A 73 -0.08 4.87 -3.22
CA GLU A 73 -0.29 6.07 -2.39
C GLU A 73 0.34 5.85 -1.02
N GLU A 74 1.13 6.81 -0.54
CA GLU A 74 1.70 6.78 0.81
C GLU A 74 0.62 7.11 1.84
N VAL A 75 0.54 6.31 2.91
CA VAL A 75 -0.52 6.48 3.93
C VAL A 75 0.04 7.33 5.08
N PRO A 76 -0.59 8.49 5.41
CA PRO A 76 -0.16 9.30 6.55
C PRO A 76 -0.26 8.52 7.85
N GLY A 77 0.80 8.60 8.67
CA GLY A 77 0.91 7.92 9.96
C GLY A 77 0.00 8.51 11.03
N HIS A 78 -1.32 8.34 10.92
CA HIS A 78 -2.28 8.67 11.98
C HIS A 78 -3.15 7.45 12.30
N ALA A 79 -2.73 6.75 13.36
CA ALA A 79 -3.53 5.90 14.24
C ALA A 79 -2.64 5.55 15.43
#